data_AF-A0A9P5QJJ5-F1
#
_entry.id   AF-A0A9P5QJJ5-F1
#
_cell.length_a   1.000
_cell.length_b   1.000
_cell.length_c   1.000
_cell.angle_alpha   90.00
_cell.angle_beta   90.00
_cell.angle_gamma   90.00
#
_symmetry.space_group_name_H-M   'P 1'
#
loop_
_entity.id
_entity.type
_entity.pdbx_description
1 polymer ?
#
loop_
_entity_poly.entity_id
_entity_poly.type
_entity_poly.pdbx_seq_one_letter_code
_entity_poly.pdbx_strand_id
1 'polypeptide(L)'
;MATYIRTLARMVARTSRPASMLIVRQVPAAMAARQYHAFRSTQITFKGKKHAVMDGDDEELEAELQELEREKREQEALERDESSDESLEPSESAVSESGFQELYDTLLSQTSASSQHHELPRHSALFHLTQAISTKDQAQQLPQVLKQWRLRKLPISILVSHKLIHAVCKAGSPETAIELLGDRETYGLTPGQGTMRRVIRSYVKEIATGSQESEEALEKLDGAFKVMALIPYYNLRADDAAIYANLVRGSLLCGGEEGVRRASVTMDEFILIDGEREMPLTRRRAAEIVAASEQLIKTYEAGGNVDKANELKKHTEQWKESL
;
A
#
# COMPACT_ATOMS: atom_id res chain seq x y z
N MET A 1 -23.49 -15.30 -15.08
CA MET A 1 -22.17 -14.66 -14.88
C MET A 1 -21.17 -15.54 -14.09
N ALA A 2 -21.59 -16.33 -13.10
CA ALA A 2 -20.70 -17.25 -12.35
C ALA A 2 -20.05 -18.37 -13.19
N THR A 3 -20.57 -18.67 -14.39
CA THR A 3 -19.98 -19.63 -15.33
C THR A 3 -18.84 -19.05 -16.17
N TYR A 4 -18.79 -17.73 -16.38
CA TYR A 4 -17.77 -17.09 -17.22
C TYR A 4 -16.42 -16.96 -16.50
N ILE A 5 -16.44 -16.71 -15.19
CA ILE A 5 -15.24 -16.58 -14.34
C ILE A 5 -14.54 -17.93 -14.14
N ARG A 6 -15.29 -19.05 -14.03
CA ARG A 6 -14.70 -20.39 -13.93
C ARG A 6 -13.96 -20.84 -15.20
N THR A 7 -14.30 -20.30 -16.36
CA THR A 7 -13.61 -20.62 -17.63
C THR A 7 -12.27 -19.91 -17.78
N LEU A 8 -12.12 -18.70 -17.23
CA LEU A 8 -10.84 -17.98 -17.28
C LEU A 8 -9.80 -18.56 -16.31
N ALA A 9 -10.23 -19.01 -15.12
CA ALA A 9 -9.33 -19.65 -14.15
C ALA A 9 -8.77 -21.00 -14.64
N ARG A 10 -9.50 -21.75 -15.49
CA ARG A 10 -8.99 -23.01 -16.08
C ARG A 10 -8.10 -22.81 -17.30
N MET A 11 -8.15 -21.66 -17.97
CA MET A 11 -7.28 -21.38 -19.13
C MET A 11 -5.87 -20.97 -18.71
N VAL A 12 -5.69 -20.38 -17.53
CA VAL A 12 -4.36 -20.00 -17.02
C VAL A 12 -3.58 -21.22 -16.48
N ALA A 13 -4.27 -22.25 -15.96
CA ALA A 13 -3.64 -23.44 -15.38
C ALA A 13 -3.21 -24.54 -16.38
N ARG A 14 -3.31 -24.31 -17.70
CA ARG A 14 -2.95 -25.31 -18.73
C ARG A 14 -1.83 -24.92 -19.69
N THR A 15 -1.16 -23.79 -19.48
CA THR A 15 0.02 -23.39 -20.27
C THR A 15 1.30 -23.44 -19.45
N SER A 16 1.64 -24.61 -18.91
CA SER A 16 3.02 -24.91 -18.47
C SER A 16 3.41 -26.33 -18.87
N ARG A 17 3.90 -26.46 -20.11
CA ARG A 17 4.88 -27.48 -20.49
C ARG A 17 5.86 -26.86 -21.47
N PRO A 18 7.17 -26.85 -21.21
CA PRO A 18 8.14 -26.45 -22.21
C PRO A 18 8.30 -27.58 -23.22
N ALA A 19 7.86 -27.35 -24.46
CA ALA A 19 8.27 -28.16 -25.59
C ALA A 19 9.67 -27.70 -26.02
N SER A 20 10.66 -28.56 -25.84
CA SER A 20 11.98 -28.41 -26.44
C SER A 20 11.85 -28.53 -27.97
N MET A 21 11.92 -27.41 -28.68
CA MET A 21 12.27 -27.40 -30.09
C MET A 21 13.48 -26.50 -30.29
N LEU A 22 14.62 -27.14 -30.58
CA LEU A 22 15.79 -26.50 -31.15
C LEU A 22 15.43 -25.98 -32.54
N ILE A 23 15.27 -24.67 -32.67
CA ILE A 23 15.31 -23.97 -33.95
C ILE A 23 16.51 -23.04 -33.90
N VAL A 24 17.61 -23.52 -34.50
CA VAL A 24 18.78 -22.70 -34.81
C VAL A 24 18.36 -21.72 -35.91
N ARG A 25 18.15 -20.46 -35.55
CA ARG A 25 18.16 -19.33 -36.49
C ARG A 25 19.46 -18.58 -36.30
N GLN A 26 20.34 -18.70 -37.29
CA GLN A 26 21.51 -17.84 -37.43
C GLN A 26 21.05 -16.38 -37.58
N VAL A 27 21.50 -15.52 -36.67
CA VAL A 27 21.40 -14.07 -36.82
C VAL A 27 22.77 -13.56 -37.30
N PRO A 28 22.85 -12.73 -38.35
CA PRO A 28 24.11 -12.24 -38.92
C PRO A 28 24.97 -11.47 -37.91
N ALA A 29 26.26 -11.76 -37.92
CA ALA A 29 27.31 -11.32 -36.99
C ALA A 29 27.71 -9.83 -37.07
N ALA A 30 26.76 -8.92 -37.34
CA ALA A 30 27.08 -7.54 -37.65
C ALA A 30 26.17 -6.52 -36.97
N MET A 31 25.88 -6.64 -35.66
CA MET A 31 25.38 -5.53 -34.82
C MET A 31 25.63 -5.75 -33.31
N ALA A 32 26.75 -6.39 -32.95
CA ALA A 32 27.22 -6.50 -31.55
C ALA A 32 28.62 -5.90 -31.42
N ALA A 33 28.77 -4.60 -31.72
CA ALA A 33 30.02 -3.88 -31.52
C ALA A 33 29.80 -2.36 -31.47
N ARG A 34 29.26 -1.85 -30.36
CA ARG A 34 29.53 -0.50 -29.86
C ARG A 34 29.77 -0.63 -28.35
N GLN A 35 31.01 -0.88 -27.98
CA GLN A 35 31.91 0.11 -27.37
C GLN A 35 31.60 0.37 -25.89
N TYR A 36 32.07 -0.53 -25.03
CA TYR A 36 32.67 -0.16 -23.74
C TYR A 36 34.12 -0.64 -23.76
N HIS A 37 35.00 0.20 -24.33
CA HIS A 37 36.44 0.10 -24.15
C HIS A 37 36.81 0.87 -22.90
N ALA A 38 37.06 0.16 -21.79
CA ALA A 38 37.94 0.63 -20.71
C ALA A 38 38.28 -0.51 -19.73
N PHE A 39 38.82 -1.63 -20.21
CA PHE A 39 39.63 -2.51 -19.35
C PHE A 39 41.02 -2.61 -19.94
N ARG A 40 41.98 -1.93 -19.29
CA ARG A 40 43.41 -2.17 -19.49
C ARG A 40 43.73 -3.49 -18.81
N SER A 41 44.35 -4.43 -19.53
CA SER A 41 44.95 -5.62 -18.91
C SER A 41 46.19 -5.20 -18.13
N THR A 42 46.07 -5.09 -16.81
CA THR A 42 47.23 -5.12 -15.93
C THR A 42 47.65 -6.57 -15.76
N GLN A 43 48.82 -6.93 -16.30
CA GLN A 43 49.50 -8.16 -15.92
C GLN A 43 49.93 -8.02 -14.45
N ILE A 44 49.24 -8.73 -13.55
CA ILE A 44 49.64 -8.85 -12.15
C ILE A 44 50.54 -10.08 -12.04
N THR A 45 51.85 -9.85 -11.87
CA THR A 45 52.80 -10.88 -11.46
C THR A 45 52.51 -11.29 -10.02
N PHE A 46 52.10 -12.55 -9.82
CA PHE A 46 51.93 -13.17 -8.52
C PHE A 46 53.28 -13.32 -7.80
N LYS A 47 53.52 -12.53 -6.75
CA LYS A 47 54.44 -12.90 -5.65
C LYS A 47 53.70 -12.70 -4.33
N GLY A 48 53.61 -13.79 -3.58
CA GLY A 48 52.67 -13.96 -2.50
C GLY A 48 52.85 -13.04 -1.29
N LYS A 49 51.70 -12.75 -0.68
CA LYS A 49 51.47 -12.66 0.78
C LYS A 49 49.97 -12.75 0.99
N LYS A 50 49.53 -13.69 1.84
CA LYS A 50 48.13 -13.87 2.24
C LYS A 50 47.71 -12.69 3.10
N HIS A 51 46.98 -11.74 2.53
CA HIS A 51 45.99 -10.95 3.25
C HIS A 51 44.67 -11.12 2.49
N ALA A 52 43.63 -11.52 3.20
CA ALA A 52 42.27 -11.56 2.67
C ALA A 52 41.88 -10.11 2.34
N VAL A 53 41.93 -9.78 1.06
CA VAL A 53 41.27 -8.60 0.51
C VAL A 53 39.82 -9.04 0.35
N MET A 54 38.90 -8.45 1.13
CA MET A 54 37.49 -8.48 0.76
C MET A 54 37.39 -7.65 -0.51
N ASP A 55 36.91 -8.27 -1.59
CA ASP A 55 36.72 -7.59 -2.85
C ASP A 55 35.68 -6.47 -2.62
N GLY A 56 35.90 -5.28 -3.20
CA GLY A 56 35.05 -4.09 -2.95
C GLY A 56 33.57 -4.29 -3.28
N ASP A 57 33.24 -5.35 -4.01
CA ASP A 57 31.86 -5.76 -4.31
C ASP A 57 31.13 -6.30 -3.05
N ASP A 58 31.86 -6.82 -2.06
CA ASP A 58 31.28 -7.31 -0.81
C ASP A 58 30.91 -6.16 0.15
N GLU A 59 31.63 -5.03 0.11
CA GLU A 59 31.32 -3.84 0.93
C GLU A 59 30.04 -3.13 0.45
N GLU A 60 29.81 -3.06 -0.87
CA GLU A 60 28.59 -2.47 -1.43
C GLU A 60 27.35 -3.30 -1.09
N LEU A 61 27.48 -4.63 -1.16
CA LEU A 61 26.40 -5.56 -0.85
C LEU A 61 26.06 -5.57 0.64
N GLU A 62 27.05 -5.42 1.52
CA GLU A 62 26.85 -5.28 2.95
C GLU A 62 26.18 -3.93 3.31
N ALA A 63 26.51 -2.85 2.61
CA ALA A 63 25.85 -1.57 2.77
C ALA A 63 24.38 -1.61 2.32
N GLU A 64 24.07 -2.26 1.19
CA GLU A 64 22.70 -2.43 0.70
C GLU A 64 21.85 -3.29 1.66
N LEU A 65 22.44 -4.35 2.23
CA LEU A 65 21.82 -5.17 3.26
C LEU A 65 21.51 -4.37 4.54
N GLN A 66 22.44 -3.52 4.98
CA GLN A 66 22.23 -2.67 6.16
C GLN A 66 21.12 -1.63 5.92
N GLU A 67 21.04 -1.07 4.72
CA GLU A 67 19.95 -0.14 4.35
C GLU A 67 18.59 -0.84 4.30
N LEU A 68 18.51 -2.03 3.70
CA LEU A 68 17.30 -2.85 3.68
C LEU A 68 16.86 -3.27 5.09
N GLU A 69 17.79 -3.64 5.97
CA GLU A 69 17.45 -3.94 7.36
C GLU A 69 16.96 -2.71 8.12
N ARG A 70 17.53 -1.54 7.85
CA ARG A 70 17.05 -0.28 8.43
C ARG A 70 15.63 0.03 7.95
N GLU A 71 15.38 -0.07 6.65
CA GLU A 71 14.05 0.12 6.07
C GLU A 71 13.04 -0.90 6.60
N LYS A 72 13.44 -2.17 6.76
CA LYS A 72 12.60 -3.21 7.36
C LYS A 72 12.26 -2.92 8.82
N ARG A 73 13.25 -2.52 9.64
CA ARG A 73 13.00 -2.14 11.05
C ARG A 73 12.09 -0.90 11.12
N GLU A 74 12.26 0.06 10.22
CA GLU A 74 11.40 1.24 10.12
C GLU A 74 9.96 0.83 9.72
N GLN A 75 9.79 -0.08 8.76
CA GLN A 75 8.48 -0.63 8.39
C GLN A 75 7.81 -1.37 9.56
N GLU A 76 8.55 -2.24 10.27
CA GLU A 76 8.03 -2.96 11.43
C GLU A 76 7.66 -2.03 12.59
N ALA A 77 8.42 -0.96 12.81
CA ALA A 77 8.09 0.07 13.81
C ALA A 77 6.80 0.81 13.44
N LEU A 78 6.63 1.15 12.16
CA LEU A 78 5.43 1.80 11.65
C LEU A 78 4.19 0.90 11.74
N GLU A 79 4.35 -0.41 11.50
CA GLU A 79 3.27 -1.40 11.69
C GLU A 79 2.92 -1.63 13.17
N ARG A 80 3.88 -1.47 14.10
CA ARG A 80 3.60 -1.48 15.54
C ARG A 80 2.88 -0.23 16.01
N ASP A 81 3.24 0.96 15.54
CA ASP A 81 2.53 2.21 15.90
C ASP A 81 1.06 2.20 15.47
N GLU A 82 0.72 1.49 14.39
CA GLU A 82 -0.66 1.21 13.96
C GLU A 82 -1.48 0.35 14.95
N SER A 83 -0.84 -0.25 15.95
CA SER A 83 -1.49 -1.04 17.01
C SER A 83 -1.92 -0.23 18.22
N SER A 84 -1.40 0.98 18.39
CA SER A 84 -1.59 1.85 19.56
C SER A 84 -2.47 3.08 19.32
N ASP A 85 -3.01 3.23 18.11
CA ASP A 85 -3.72 4.44 17.66
C ASP A 85 -5.20 4.48 18.12
N GLU A 86 -5.47 4.09 19.37
CA GLU A 86 -6.78 4.23 20.04
C GLU A 86 -6.79 5.33 21.11
N SER A 87 -5.66 5.99 21.42
CA SER A 87 -5.65 6.99 22.50
C SER A 87 -4.51 8.01 22.50
N LEU A 88 -3.98 8.44 21.35
CA LEU A 88 -3.12 9.63 21.30
C LEU A 88 -3.94 10.83 20.83
N GLU A 89 -4.65 11.41 21.79
CA GLU A 89 -5.00 12.83 21.76
C GLU A 89 -3.77 13.64 21.32
N PRO A 90 -3.91 14.59 20.39
CA PRO A 90 -2.77 15.40 19.99
C PRO A 90 -2.30 16.18 21.22
N SER A 91 -1.03 16.03 21.58
CA SER A 91 -0.35 17.13 22.26
C SER A 91 -0.48 18.33 21.32
N GLU A 92 -1.32 19.29 21.70
CA GLU A 92 -1.52 20.55 21.01
C GLU A 92 -0.21 21.35 20.98
N SER A 93 0.71 20.98 20.10
CA SER A 93 1.52 22.00 19.44
C SER A 93 0.63 22.52 18.33
N ALA A 94 -0.09 23.61 18.61
CA ALA A 94 -0.76 24.40 17.60
C ALA A 94 0.29 24.88 16.58
N VAL A 95 0.57 24.06 15.58
CA VAL A 95 1.26 24.50 14.38
C VAL A 95 0.25 25.40 13.69
N SER A 96 0.51 26.71 13.70
CA SER A 96 -0.37 27.69 13.07
C SER A 96 -0.57 27.34 11.60
N GLU A 97 -1.75 27.64 11.05
CA GLU A 97 -2.02 27.52 9.60
C GLU A 97 -0.94 28.21 8.75
N SER A 98 -0.30 29.25 9.29
CA SER A 98 0.84 29.93 8.66
C SER A 98 2.05 29.01 8.45
N GLY A 99 2.33 28.07 9.35
CA GLY A 99 3.49 27.18 9.26
C GLY A 99 3.41 26.20 8.08
N PHE A 100 2.22 25.69 7.77
CA PHE A 100 2.03 24.86 6.57
C PHE A 100 2.25 25.68 5.30
N GLN A 101 1.59 26.84 5.19
CA GLN A 101 1.62 27.63 3.96
C GLN A 101 3.04 28.14 3.64
N GLU A 102 3.78 28.59 4.65
CA GLU A 102 5.17 29.02 4.49
C GLU A 102 6.07 27.88 3.98
N LEU A 103 5.93 26.67 4.53
CA LEU A 103 6.67 25.49 4.08
C LEU A 103 6.26 25.08 2.66
N TYR A 104 4.97 25.13 2.36
CA TYR A 104 4.41 24.80 1.05
C TYR A 104 4.93 25.74 -0.03
N ASP A 105 4.82 27.05 0.18
CA ASP A 105 5.29 28.07 -0.77
C ASP A 105 6.80 28.02 -0.96
N THR A 106 7.55 27.82 0.13
CA THR A 106 9.00 27.61 0.08
C THR A 106 9.34 26.41 -0.80
N LEU A 107 8.68 25.27 -0.57
CA LEU A 107 8.90 24.06 -1.35
C LEU A 107 8.56 24.26 -2.83
N LEU A 108 7.39 24.83 -3.14
CA LEU A 108 7.00 25.13 -4.52
C LEU A 108 8.03 25.99 -5.25
N SER A 109 8.54 27.04 -4.59
CA SER A 109 9.54 27.92 -5.19
C SER A 109 10.84 27.16 -5.51
N GLN A 110 11.32 26.34 -4.56
CA GLN A 110 12.57 25.59 -4.66
C GLN A 110 12.46 24.40 -5.62
N THR A 111 11.28 23.81 -5.80
CA THR A 111 11.05 22.70 -6.74
C THR A 111 10.63 23.14 -8.13
N SER A 112 10.38 24.43 -8.35
CA SER A 112 10.04 24.97 -9.67
C SER A 112 11.15 24.69 -10.71
N ALA A 113 10.77 24.58 -11.99
CA ALA A 113 11.72 24.30 -13.07
C ALA A 113 12.77 25.43 -13.29
N SER A 114 12.47 26.64 -12.82
CA SER A 114 13.32 27.83 -12.96
C SER A 114 14.33 28.01 -11.82
N SER A 115 14.23 27.24 -10.73
CA SER A 115 15.16 27.39 -9.60
C SER A 115 16.55 26.89 -9.93
N GLN A 116 17.58 27.55 -9.38
CA GLN A 116 18.97 27.17 -9.61
C GLN A 116 19.27 25.86 -8.88
N HIS A 117 20.16 25.01 -9.43
CA HIS A 117 20.46 23.69 -8.84
C HIS A 117 20.96 23.72 -7.38
N HIS A 118 21.49 24.84 -6.91
CA HIS A 118 21.95 24.99 -5.52
C HIS A 118 20.83 25.39 -4.54
N GLU A 119 19.64 25.70 -5.03
CA GLU A 119 18.46 26.10 -4.22
C GLU A 119 17.54 24.91 -3.94
N LEU A 120 17.97 23.68 -4.22
CA LEU A 120 17.15 22.49 -4.01
C LEU A 120 16.77 22.36 -2.52
N PRO A 121 15.51 21.97 -2.24
CA PRO A 121 15.05 21.81 -0.87
C PRO A 121 15.82 20.67 -0.20
N ARG A 122 16.03 20.80 1.11
CA ARG A 122 16.55 19.68 1.92
C ARG A 122 15.55 18.52 1.88
N HIS A 123 16.03 17.28 1.86
CA HIS A 123 15.17 16.09 1.91
C HIS A 123 14.18 16.10 3.08
N SER A 124 14.57 16.65 4.23
CA SER A 124 13.71 16.77 5.42
C SER A 124 12.55 17.76 5.25
N ALA A 125 12.60 18.67 4.27
CA ALA A 125 11.57 19.69 4.09
C ALA A 125 10.21 19.07 3.74
N LEU A 126 10.18 18.03 2.91
CA LEU A 126 8.94 17.29 2.60
C LEU A 126 8.38 16.58 3.83
N PHE A 127 9.24 16.06 4.70
CA PHE A 127 8.83 15.46 5.96
C PHE A 127 8.23 16.50 6.92
N HIS A 128 8.81 17.69 7.02
CA HIS A 128 8.24 18.77 7.82
C HIS A 128 6.90 19.26 7.27
N LEU A 129 6.77 19.40 5.95
CA LEU A 129 5.49 19.72 5.31
C LEU A 129 4.43 18.67 5.68
N THR A 130 4.82 17.39 5.64
CA THR A 130 3.94 16.28 6.00
C THR A 130 3.44 16.38 7.45
N GLN A 131 4.29 16.80 8.39
CA GLN A 131 3.90 16.97 9.79
C GLN A 131 2.98 18.18 10.02
N ALA A 132 3.02 19.17 9.12
CA ALA A 132 2.23 20.39 9.21
C ALA A 132 0.81 20.26 8.65
N ILE A 133 0.47 19.17 7.94
CA ILE A 133 -0.87 18.95 7.39
C ILE A 133 -1.87 18.73 8.53
N SER A 134 -2.90 19.57 8.58
CA SER A 134 -3.99 19.48 9.56
C SER A 134 -5.38 19.55 8.94
N THR A 135 -5.53 20.14 7.74
CA THR A 135 -6.84 20.33 7.09
C THR A 135 -6.95 19.62 5.74
N LYS A 136 -8.19 19.36 5.32
CA LYS A 136 -8.51 18.75 4.02
C LYS A 136 -7.95 19.57 2.85
N ASP A 137 -8.09 20.89 2.91
CA ASP A 137 -7.60 21.80 1.87
C ASP A 137 -6.08 21.77 1.74
N GLN A 138 -5.35 21.61 2.85
CA GLN A 138 -3.89 21.45 2.84
C GLN A 138 -3.48 20.10 2.23
N ALA A 139 -4.21 19.03 2.55
CA ALA A 139 -3.95 17.72 1.96
C ALA A 139 -4.12 17.76 0.43
N GLN A 140 -5.18 18.40 -0.06
CA GLN A 140 -5.49 18.53 -1.49
C GLN A 140 -4.45 19.34 -2.29
N GLN A 141 -3.57 20.11 -1.63
CA GLN A 141 -2.49 20.84 -2.28
C GLN A 141 -1.23 19.98 -2.52
N LEU A 142 -1.05 18.89 -1.78
CA LEU A 142 0.15 18.04 -1.85
C LEU A 142 0.49 17.49 -3.25
N PRO A 143 -0.49 17.07 -4.09
CA PRO A 143 -0.19 16.58 -5.43
C PRO A 143 0.71 17.52 -6.25
N GLN A 144 0.50 18.84 -6.13
CA GLN A 144 1.29 19.81 -6.87
C GLN A 144 2.77 19.80 -6.44
N VAL A 145 3.04 19.88 -5.13
CA VAL A 145 4.42 19.86 -4.59
C VAL A 145 5.09 18.53 -4.87
N LEU A 146 4.40 17.41 -4.67
CA LEU A 146 4.96 16.08 -4.92
C LEU A 146 5.32 15.87 -6.38
N LYS A 147 4.47 16.31 -7.30
CA LYS A 147 4.77 16.28 -8.74
C LYS A 147 6.04 17.06 -9.06
N GLN A 148 6.20 18.27 -8.53
CA GLN A 148 7.42 19.06 -8.75
C GLN A 148 8.66 18.41 -8.12
N TRP A 149 8.52 17.88 -6.90
CA TRP A 149 9.56 17.14 -6.19
C TRP A 149 10.09 15.98 -7.06
N ARG A 150 9.18 15.20 -7.66
CA ARG A 150 9.50 14.08 -8.54
C ARG A 150 10.03 14.49 -9.91
N LEU A 151 9.54 15.58 -10.50
CA LEU A 151 10.10 16.15 -11.73
C LEU A 151 11.55 16.57 -11.55
N ARG A 152 11.91 17.07 -10.36
CA ARG A 152 13.29 17.36 -9.95
C ARG A 152 14.11 16.12 -9.58
N LYS A 153 13.55 14.92 -9.74
CA LYS A 153 14.20 13.63 -9.40
C LYS A 153 14.60 13.52 -7.93
N LEU A 154 13.94 14.26 -7.05
CA LEU A 154 14.16 14.13 -5.62
C LEU A 154 13.48 12.84 -5.11
N PRO A 155 14.18 12.01 -4.33
CA PRO A 155 13.63 10.78 -3.78
C PRO A 155 12.63 11.08 -2.68
N ILE A 156 11.66 10.17 -2.52
CA ILE A 156 10.72 10.14 -1.40
C ILE A 156 10.93 8.80 -0.71
N SER A 157 11.32 8.82 0.56
CA SER A 157 11.56 7.59 1.30
C SER A 157 10.24 6.87 1.63
N ILE A 158 10.33 5.59 1.98
CA ILE A 158 9.19 4.79 2.46
C ILE A 158 8.58 5.44 3.71
N LEU A 159 9.41 5.91 4.63
CA LEU A 159 8.98 6.61 5.84
C LEU A 159 8.15 7.86 5.51
N VAL A 160 8.63 8.71 4.59
CA VAL A 160 7.90 9.91 4.17
C VAL A 160 6.62 9.52 3.45
N SER A 161 6.64 8.51 2.57
CA SER A 161 5.44 8.01 1.89
C SER A 161 4.35 7.59 2.89
N HIS A 162 4.71 6.80 3.90
CA HIS A 162 3.76 6.38 4.92
C HIS A 162 3.25 7.57 5.76
N LYS A 163 4.15 8.42 6.28
CA LYS A 163 3.73 9.57 7.10
C LYS A 163 2.86 10.54 6.31
N LEU A 164 3.12 10.72 5.02
CA LEU A 164 2.35 11.59 4.14
C LEU A 164 0.93 11.06 3.95
N ILE A 165 0.78 9.79 3.57
CA ILE A 165 -0.56 9.19 3.43
C ILE A 165 -1.31 9.16 4.76
N HIS A 166 -0.61 8.92 5.87
CA HIS A 166 -1.22 9.03 7.20
C HIS A 166 -1.73 10.45 7.46
N ALA A 167 -0.92 11.48 7.25
CA ALA A 167 -1.33 12.86 7.47
C ALA A 167 -2.54 13.25 6.59
N VAL A 168 -2.55 12.83 5.33
CA VAL A 168 -3.67 13.02 4.39
C VAL A 168 -4.96 12.35 4.88
N CYS A 169 -4.88 11.10 5.35
CA CYS A 169 -6.04 10.40 5.91
C CYS A 169 -6.52 11.06 7.21
N LYS A 170 -5.60 11.50 8.07
CA LYS A 170 -5.93 12.18 9.34
C LYS A 170 -6.65 13.51 9.09
N ALA A 171 -6.27 14.22 8.02
CA ALA A 171 -6.89 15.45 7.59
C ALA A 171 -8.27 15.27 6.91
N GLY A 172 -8.76 14.03 6.75
CA GLY A 172 -10.07 13.76 6.13
C GLY A 172 -10.08 13.94 4.61
N SER A 173 -8.97 13.61 3.95
CA SER A 173 -8.88 13.60 2.48
C SER A 173 -8.38 12.27 1.92
N PRO A 174 -9.06 11.14 2.20
CA PRO A 174 -8.67 9.84 1.66
C PRO A 174 -8.71 9.79 0.12
N GLU A 175 -9.50 10.64 -0.53
CA GLU A 175 -9.49 10.82 -1.99
C GLU A 175 -8.16 11.30 -2.54
N THR A 176 -7.49 12.23 -1.83
CA THR A 176 -6.16 12.67 -2.20
C THR A 176 -5.14 11.54 -2.01
N ALA A 177 -5.33 10.69 -0.99
CA ALA A 177 -4.48 9.52 -0.83
C ALA A 177 -4.61 8.55 -2.02
N ILE A 178 -5.82 8.34 -2.56
CA ILE A 178 -6.00 7.55 -3.79
C ILE A 178 -5.32 8.21 -4.98
N GLU A 179 -5.43 9.52 -5.17
CA GLU A 179 -4.74 10.22 -6.27
C GLU A 179 -3.23 9.97 -6.21
N LEU A 180 -2.65 10.19 -5.03
CA LEU A 180 -1.21 10.05 -4.80
C LEU A 180 -0.70 8.61 -4.96
N LEU A 181 -1.51 7.62 -4.59
CA LEU A 181 -1.19 6.19 -4.73
C LEU A 181 -1.56 5.62 -6.11
N GLY A 182 -2.49 6.25 -6.83
CA GLY A 182 -2.97 5.80 -8.13
C GLY A 182 -1.99 6.11 -9.26
N ASP A 183 -1.17 7.15 -9.10
CA ASP A 183 -0.16 7.57 -10.08
C ASP A 183 1.27 7.47 -9.51
N ARG A 184 1.79 6.23 -9.49
CA ARG A 184 3.16 5.97 -9.05
C ARG A 184 4.21 6.65 -9.91
N GLU A 185 3.94 6.87 -11.20
CA GLU A 185 4.91 7.49 -12.11
C GLU A 185 5.10 8.97 -11.79
N THR A 186 4.00 9.67 -11.52
CA THR A 186 4.04 11.09 -11.16
C THR A 186 4.53 11.30 -9.72
N TYR A 187 4.00 10.55 -8.76
CA TYR A 187 4.23 10.83 -7.33
C TYR A 187 5.31 9.97 -6.68
N GLY A 188 5.64 8.80 -7.23
CA GLY A 188 6.75 7.97 -6.76
C GLY A 188 6.64 7.46 -5.32
N LEU A 189 5.42 7.38 -4.76
CA LEU A 189 5.20 6.86 -3.41
C LEU A 189 5.37 5.34 -3.35
N THR A 190 5.87 4.85 -2.22
CA THR A 190 6.05 3.42 -1.94
C THR A 190 5.27 3.04 -0.67
N PRO A 191 3.95 2.77 -0.79
CA PRO A 191 3.10 2.40 0.33
C PRO A 191 3.40 0.98 0.84
N GLY A 192 3.17 0.76 2.13
CA GLY A 192 3.16 -0.58 2.74
C GLY A 192 1.74 -1.10 2.98
N GLN A 193 1.64 -2.32 3.53
CA GLN A 193 0.36 -2.94 3.88
C GLN A 193 -0.44 -2.09 4.89
N GLY A 194 0.25 -1.53 5.89
CA GLY A 194 -0.33 -0.59 6.87
C GLY A 194 -0.92 0.67 6.23
N THR A 195 -0.23 1.22 5.23
CA THR A 195 -0.68 2.39 4.48
C THR A 195 -2.02 2.11 3.78
N MET A 196 -2.15 0.97 3.08
CA MET A 196 -3.40 0.60 2.41
C MET A 196 -4.55 0.41 3.40
N ARG A 197 -4.30 -0.30 4.51
CA ARG A 197 -5.27 -0.48 5.60
C ARG A 197 -5.77 0.86 6.13
N ARG A 198 -4.88 1.83 6.29
CA ARG A 198 -5.22 3.16 6.82
C ARG A 198 -6.13 3.95 5.88
N VAL A 199 -5.85 3.97 4.57
CA VAL A 199 -6.72 4.67 3.62
C VAL A 199 -8.11 4.06 3.60
N ILE A 200 -8.22 2.72 3.58
CA ILE A 200 -9.51 2.02 3.65
C ILE A 200 -10.25 2.39 4.95
N ARG A 201 -9.57 2.35 6.10
CA ARG A 201 -10.16 2.74 7.39
C ARG A 201 -10.65 4.19 7.40
N SER A 202 -9.94 5.09 6.73
CA SER A 202 -10.33 6.49 6.58
C SER A 202 -11.66 6.63 5.85
N TYR A 203 -11.85 5.92 4.72
CA TYR A 203 -13.15 5.88 4.03
C TYR A 203 -14.26 5.29 4.91
N VAL A 204 -13.99 4.18 5.60
CA VAL A 204 -14.97 3.56 6.51
C VAL A 204 -15.38 4.52 7.62
N LYS A 205 -14.45 5.32 8.15
CA LYS A 205 -14.75 6.37 9.13
C LYS A 205 -15.65 7.45 8.55
N GLU A 206 -15.40 7.90 7.32
CA GLU A 206 -16.26 8.90 6.67
C GLU A 206 -17.68 8.39 6.38
N ILE A 207 -17.80 7.10 6.03
CA ILE A 207 -19.11 6.44 5.88
C ILE A 207 -19.84 6.41 7.22
N ALA A 208 -19.14 6.07 8.31
CA ALA A 208 -19.72 6.01 9.65
C ALA A 208 -20.22 7.38 10.16
N THR A 209 -19.59 8.48 9.74
CA THR A 209 -20.02 9.84 10.09
C THR A 209 -21.09 10.41 9.17
N GLY A 210 -21.30 9.82 8.00
CA GLY A 210 -22.26 10.28 6.99
C GLY A 210 -23.67 9.73 7.21
N SER A 211 -24.58 10.10 6.31
CA SER A 211 -25.91 9.50 6.25
C SER A 211 -25.85 8.10 5.64
N GLN A 212 -26.44 7.12 6.34
CA GLN A 212 -26.62 5.77 5.81
C GLN A 212 -27.52 5.78 4.58
N GLU A 213 -27.34 4.81 3.68
CA GLU A 213 -28.11 4.64 2.45
C GLU A 213 -28.08 5.85 1.49
N SER A 214 -26.99 6.63 1.57
CA SER A 214 -26.71 7.74 0.66
C SER A 214 -25.84 7.29 -0.52
N GLU A 215 -26.05 7.89 -1.69
CA GLU A 215 -25.15 7.78 -2.84
C GLU A 215 -23.72 8.19 -2.48
N GLU A 216 -23.54 9.19 -1.61
CA GLU A 216 -22.24 9.61 -1.10
C GLU A 216 -21.54 8.51 -0.29
N ALA A 217 -22.30 7.73 0.50
CA ALA A 217 -21.75 6.61 1.25
C ALA A 217 -21.24 5.50 0.31
N LEU A 218 -21.96 5.25 -0.78
CA LEU A 218 -21.53 4.31 -1.82
C LEU A 218 -20.30 4.80 -2.58
N GLU A 219 -20.20 6.10 -2.88
CA GLU A 219 -19.01 6.67 -3.53
C GLU A 219 -17.76 6.54 -2.62
N LYS A 220 -17.91 6.79 -1.32
CA LYS A 220 -16.83 6.56 -0.35
C LYS A 220 -16.45 5.08 -0.26
N LEU A 221 -17.44 4.19 -0.30
CA LEU A 221 -17.20 2.75 -0.33
C LEU A 221 -16.45 2.33 -1.61
N ASP A 222 -16.81 2.89 -2.76
CA ASP A 222 -16.08 2.69 -4.02
C ASP A 222 -14.62 3.16 -3.89
N GLY A 223 -14.38 4.27 -3.18
CA GLY A 223 -13.05 4.71 -2.76
C GLY A 223 -12.27 3.62 -2.03
N ALA A 224 -12.86 3.01 -0.99
CA ALA A 224 -12.23 1.93 -0.24
C ALA A 224 -11.89 0.70 -1.12
N PHE A 225 -12.79 0.32 -2.03
CA PHE A 225 -12.52 -0.79 -2.97
C PHE A 225 -11.46 -0.45 -4.03
N LYS A 226 -11.37 0.82 -4.47
CA LYS A 226 -10.27 1.27 -5.34
C LYS A 226 -8.92 1.08 -4.66
N VAL A 227 -8.82 1.36 -3.35
CA VAL A 227 -7.58 1.11 -2.59
C VAL A 227 -7.24 -0.38 -2.55
N MET A 228 -8.22 -1.26 -2.38
CA MET A 228 -7.99 -2.71 -2.45
C MET A 228 -7.41 -3.13 -3.81
N ALA A 229 -7.88 -2.53 -4.91
CA ALA A 229 -7.33 -2.77 -6.24
C ALA A 229 -5.88 -2.27 -6.41
N LEU A 230 -5.41 -1.32 -5.60
CA LEU A 230 -4.02 -0.86 -5.59
C LEU A 230 -3.05 -1.83 -4.90
N ILE A 231 -3.53 -2.76 -4.06
CA ILE A 231 -2.68 -3.74 -3.36
C ILE A 231 -1.83 -4.56 -4.35
N PRO A 232 -2.41 -5.27 -5.34
CA PRO A 232 -1.61 -6.00 -6.31
C PRO A 232 -0.78 -5.07 -7.21
N TYR A 233 -1.23 -3.84 -7.47
CA TYR A 233 -0.45 -2.85 -8.24
C TYR A 233 0.89 -2.51 -7.56
N TYR A 234 0.94 -2.54 -6.24
CA TYR A 234 2.16 -2.35 -5.44
C TYR A 234 2.86 -3.66 -5.04
N ASN A 235 2.45 -4.81 -5.60
CA ASN A 235 2.94 -6.14 -5.20
C ASN A 235 2.80 -6.42 -3.69
N LEU A 236 1.75 -5.85 -3.06
CA LEU A 236 1.42 -6.10 -1.67
C LEU A 236 0.57 -7.36 -1.54
N ARG A 237 0.47 -7.88 -0.31
CA ARG A 237 -0.27 -9.10 -0.03
C ARG A 237 -1.78 -8.85 -0.02
N ALA A 238 -2.50 -9.63 -0.81
CA ALA A 238 -3.96 -9.55 -0.89
C ALA A 238 -4.67 -10.21 0.31
N ASP A 239 -4.00 -11.09 1.07
CA ASP A 239 -4.61 -11.92 2.13
C ASP A 239 -4.71 -11.24 3.51
N ASP A 240 -4.83 -9.91 3.55
CA ASP A 240 -4.89 -9.17 4.81
C ASP A 240 -6.31 -9.11 5.37
N ALA A 241 -6.57 -9.94 6.39
CA ALA A 241 -7.87 -10.03 7.06
C ALA A 241 -8.38 -8.66 7.57
N ALA A 242 -7.50 -7.74 7.96
CA ALA A 242 -7.90 -6.42 8.41
C ALA A 242 -8.52 -5.60 7.27
N ILE A 243 -8.03 -5.76 6.03
CA ILE A 243 -8.58 -5.09 4.84
C ILE A 243 -10.01 -5.60 4.58
N TYR A 244 -10.20 -6.92 4.52
CA TYR A 244 -11.52 -7.53 4.34
C TYR A 244 -12.49 -7.14 5.47
N ALA A 245 -12.06 -7.19 6.74
CA ALA A 245 -12.88 -6.79 7.86
C ALA A 245 -13.34 -5.32 7.77
N ASN A 246 -12.46 -4.40 7.34
CA ASN A 246 -12.83 -3.01 7.13
C ASN A 246 -13.81 -2.83 5.96
N LEU A 247 -13.61 -3.54 4.84
CA LEU A 247 -14.50 -3.46 3.67
C LEU A 247 -15.88 -4.04 3.96
N VAL A 248 -15.97 -5.17 4.67
CA VAL A 248 -17.24 -5.75 5.13
C VAL A 248 -17.97 -4.78 6.05
N ARG A 249 -17.28 -4.23 7.06
CA ARG A 249 -17.86 -3.23 7.96
C ARG A 249 -18.32 -1.97 7.22
N GLY A 250 -17.49 -1.42 6.33
CA GLY A 250 -17.85 -0.26 5.51
C GLY A 250 -19.09 -0.53 4.66
N SER A 251 -19.16 -1.70 4.04
CA SER A 251 -20.30 -2.14 3.24
C SER A 251 -21.58 -2.27 4.07
N LEU A 252 -21.49 -2.79 5.30
CA LEU A 252 -22.62 -2.86 6.23
C LEU A 252 -23.05 -1.48 6.73
N LEU A 253 -22.11 -0.55 6.95
CA LEU A 253 -22.41 0.82 7.37
C LEU A 253 -23.13 1.64 6.30
N CYS A 254 -22.82 1.40 5.01
CA CYS A 254 -23.57 1.99 3.90
C CYS A 254 -25.06 1.62 3.92
N GLY A 255 -25.42 0.46 4.50
CA GLY A 255 -26.80 -0.02 4.51
C GLY A 255 -27.29 -0.47 3.12
N GLY A 256 -28.61 -0.66 3.02
CA GLY A 256 -29.26 -1.09 1.78
C GLY A 256 -28.87 -2.49 1.27
N GLU A 257 -29.52 -2.90 0.18
CA GLU A 257 -29.26 -4.19 -0.45
C GLU A 257 -27.85 -4.26 -1.05
N GLU A 258 -27.38 -3.16 -1.62
CA GLU A 258 -26.05 -3.10 -2.26
C GLU A 258 -24.91 -3.21 -1.25
N GLY A 259 -25.03 -2.59 -0.08
CA GLY A 259 -24.06 -2.72 1.01
C GLY A 259 -23.97 -4.17 1.51
N VAL A 260 -25.11 -4.82 1.75
CA VAL A 260 -25.15 -6.24 2.15
C VAL A 260 -24.60 -7.15 1.06
N ARG A 261 -24.90 -6.88 -0.22
CA ARG A 261 -24.36 -7.63 -1.35
C ARG A 261 -22.83 -7.54 -1.40
N ARG A 262 -22.25 -6.34 -1.27
CA ARG A 262 -20.79 -6.14 -1.27
C ARG A 262 -20.13 -6.78 -0.05
N ALA A 263 -20.73 -6.67 1.13
CA ALA A 263 -20.26 -7.35 2.34
C ALA A 263 -20.22 -8.87 2.15
N SER A 264 -21.28 -9.45 1.58
CA SER A 264 -21.35 -10.89 1.25
C SER A 264 -20.22 -11.32 0.33
N VAL A 265 -20.06 -10.65 -0.81
CA VAL A 265 -19.05 -11.03 -1.81
C VAL A 265 -17.64 -10.89 -1.24
N THR A 266 -17.39 -9.83 -0.47
CA THR A 266 -16.09 -9.59 0.16
C THR A 266 -15.76 -10.68 1.19
N MET A 267 -16.74 -11.13 1.97
CA MET A 267 -16.56 -12.22 2.93
C MET A 267 -16.35 -13.57 2.23
N ASP A 268 -17.12 -13.86 1.17
CA ASP A 268 -16.98 -15.09 0.38
C ASP A 268 -15.57 -15.18 -0.24
N GLU A 269 -15.03 -14.07 -0.74
CA GLU A 269 -13.66 -13.97 -1.24
C GLU A 269 -12.62 -14.23 -0.13
N PHE A 270 -12.82 -13.64 1.04
CA PHE A 270 -11.91 -13.87 2.17
C PHE A 270 -11.89 -15.34 2.61
N ILE A 271 -13.05 -16.00 2.71
CA ILE A 271 -13.16 -17.42 3.07
C ILE A 271 -12.38 -18.29 2.07
N LEU A 272 -12.48 -17.97 0.78
CA LEU A 272 -11.72 -18.68 -0.26
C LEU A 272 -10.21 -18.53 -0.05
N ILE A 273 -9.73 -17.31 0.20
CA ILE A 273 -8.30 -17.03 0.41
C ILE A 273 -7.79 -17.66 1.70
N ASP A 274 -8.57 -17.59 2.78
CA ASP A 274 -8.20 -18.16 4.07
C ASP A 274 -8.07 -19.69 4.01
N GLY A 275 -8.92 -20.35 3.21
CA GLY A 275 -8.84 -21.80 2.97
C GLY A 275 -7.58 -22.25 2.22
N GLU A 276 -6.93 -21.35 1.47
CA GLU A 276 -5.67 -21.61 0.75
C GLU A 276 -4.43 -21.22 1.57
N ARG A 277 -4.61 -20.68 2.77
CA ARG A 277 -3.53 -20.05 3.54
C ARG A 277 -2.71 -21.07 4.31
N GLU A 278 -1.39 -20.98 4.17
CA GLU A 278 -0.46 -21.89 4.87
C GLU A 278 -0.29 -21.56 6.36
N MET A 279 -0.37 -20.27 6.71
CA MET A 279 -0.16 -19.79 8.07
C MET A 279 -1.47 -19.37 8.73
N PRO A 280 -1.72 -19.72 10.01
CA PRO A 280 -2.93 -19.29 10.72
C PRO A 280 -3.00 -17.77 10.89
N LEU A 281 -4.19 -17.23 11.19
CA LEU A 281 -4.33 -15.79 11.45
C LEU A 281 -3.60 -15.46 12.75
N THR A 282 -3.01 -14.27 12.81
CA THR A 282 -2.62 -13.72 14.12
C THR A 282 -3.88 -13.45 14.93
N ARG A 283 -3.82 -13.60 16.27
CA ARG A 283 -4.98 -13.36 17.16
C ARG A 283 -5.70 -12.03 16.86
N ARG A 284 -4.93 -10.96 16.64
CA ARG A 284 -5.49 -9.65 16.29
C ARG A 284 -6.28 -9.69 14.99
N ARG A 285 -5.72 -10.28 13.93
CA ARG A 285 -6.38 -10.38 12.62
C ARG A 285 -7.62 -11.27 12.66
N ALA A 286 -7.56 -12.36 13.43
CA ALA A 286 -8.72 -13.21 13.69
C ALA A 286 -9.83 -12.43 14.41
N ALA A 287 -9.50 -11.62 15.42
CA ALA A 287 -10.49 -10.83 16.16
C ALA A 287 -11.21 -9.81 15.26
N GLU A 288 -10.46 -9.14 14.38
CA GLU A 288 -11.03 -8.15 13.44
C GLU A 288 -12.01 -8.79 12.45
N ILE A 289 -11.66 -9.94 11.85
CA ILE A 289 -12.56 -10.61 10.91
C ILE A 289 -13.75 -11.29 11.61
N VAL A 290 -13.55 -11.85 12.81
CA VAL A 290 -14.65 -12.39 13.63
C VAL A 290 -15.68 -11.30 13.91
N ALA A 291 -15.25 -10.13 14.37
CA ALA A 291 -16.16 -9.02 14.65
C ALA A 291 -16.96 -8.59 13.39
N ALA A 292 -16.31 -8.51 12.23
CA ALA A 292 -16.99 -8.18 10.97
C ALA A 292 -17.98 -9.28 10.54
N SER A 293 -17.60 -10.56 10.70
CA SER A 293 -18.45 -11.69 10.36
C SER A 293 -19.70 -11.78 11.23
N GLU A 294 -19.58 -11.50 12.53
CA GLU A 294 -20.71 -11.49 13.46
C GLU A 294 -21.72 -10.39 13.13
N GLN A 295 -21.25 -9.23 12.65
CA GLN A 295 -22.13 -8.17 12.16
C GLN A 295 -22.89 -8.64 10.91
N LEU A 296 -22.19 -9.25 9.94
CA LEU A 296 -22.81 -9.76 8.72
C LEU A 296 -23.82 -10.90 9.00
N ILE A 297 -23.52 -11.79 9.95
CA ILE A 297 -24.44 -12.84 10.41
C ILE A 297 -25.74 -12.23 10.92
N LYS A 298 -25.67 -11.23 11.80
CA LYS A 298 -26.87 -10.53 12.32
C LYS A 298 -27.69 -9.92 11.19
N THR A 299 -27.02 -9.33 10.20
CA THR A 299 -27.69 -8.78 9.01
C THR A 299 -28.37 -9.86 8.17
N TYR A 300 -27.76 -11.03 7.98
CA TYR A 300 -28.41 -12.15 7.29
C TYR A 300 -29.61 -12.69 8.04
N GLU A 301 -29.52 -12.84 9.37
CA GLU A 301 -30.64 -13.30 10.20
C GLU A 301 -31.81 -12.32 10.13
N ALA A 302 -31.54 -11.01 10.24
CA ALA A 302 -32.55 -9.98 10.10
C ALA A 302 -33.20 -9.98 8.70
N GLY A 303 -32.43 -10.30 7.65
CA GLY A 303 -32.91 -10.42 6.28
C GLY A 303 -33.53 -11.78 5.92
N GLY A 304 -33.64 -12.73 6.87
CA GLY A 304 -34.19 -14.06 6.63
C GLY A 304 -33.28 -15.03 5.86
N ASN A 305 -32.01 -14.68 5.63
CA ASN A 305 -31.01 -15.51 4.94
C ASN A 305 -30.32 -16.49 5.90
N VAL A 306 -31.11 -17.37 6.53
CA VAL A 306 -30.67 -18.28 7.59
C VAL A 306 -29.56 -19.24 7.14
N ASP A 307 -29.61 -19.72 5.90
CA ASP A 307 -28.61 -20.66 5.36
C ASP A 307 -27.22 -20.02 5.29
N LYS A 308 -27.12 -18.80 4.75
CA LYS A 308 -25.85 -18.04 4.70
C LYS A 308 -25.33 -17.69 6.08
N ALA A 309 -26.22 -17.31 7.01
CA ALA A 309 -25.86 -17.04 8.39
C ALA A 309 -25.25 -18.28 9.06
N ASN A 310 -25.85 -19.45 8.86
CA ASN A 310 -25.36 -20.72 9.43
C ASN A 310 -24.04 -21.18 8.80
N GLU A 311 -23.84 -20.96 7.50
CA GLU A 311 -22.57 -21.22 6.83
C GLU A 311 -21.45 -20.33 7.39
N LEU A 312 -21.68 -19.02 7.45
CA LEU A 312 -20.70 -18.06 7.95
C LEU A 312 -20.36 -18.31 9.44
N LYS A 313 -21.34 -18.68 10.27
CA LYS A 313 -21.11 -19.07 11.68
C LYS A 313 -20.06 -20.18 11.83
N LYS A 314 -20.03 -21.17 10.94
CA LYS A 314 -19.04 -22.27 11.01
C LYS A 314 -17.62 -21.74 10.85
N HIS A 315 -17.40 -20.84 9.89
CA HIS A 315 -16.11 -20.20 9.68
C HIS A 315 -15.74 -19.26 10.83
N THR A 316 -16.71 -18.50 11.34
CA THR A 316 -16.50 -17.62 12.50
C THR A 316 -16.05 -18.40 13.74
N GLU A 317 -16.63 -19.57 14.03
CA GLU A 317 -16.20 -20.41 15.16
C GLU A 317 -14.78 -20.97 14.95
N GLN A 318 -14.41 -21.38 13.73
CA GLN A 318 -13.03 -21.79 13.42
C GLN A 318 -12.02 -20.66 13.68
N TRP A 319 -12.35 -19.43 13.32
CA TRP A 319 -11.48 -18.29 13.62
C TRP A 319 -11.41 -17.96 15.11
N LYS A 320 -12.49 -18.19 15.87
CA LYS A 320 -12.50 -18.04 17.33
C LYS A 320 -11.60 -19.07 18.03
N GLU A 321 -11.50 -20.29 17.52
CA GLU A 321 -10.56 -21.29 18.04
C GLU A 321 -9.09 -20.85 17.90
N SER A 322 -8.81 -19.91 17.00
CA SER A 322 -7.47 -19.32 16.79
C SER A 322 -7.16 -18.12 17.71
N LEU A 323 -8.14 -17.64 18.50
CA LEU A 323 -7.97 -16.54 19.48
C LEU A 323 -7.43 -17.07 20.81
#